data_AF-A0A665UIZ2-F1
#
_entry.id   AF-A0A665UIZ2-F1
#
_cell.length_a   1.000
_cell.length_b   1.000
_cell.length_c   1.000
_cell.angle_alpha   90.00
_cell.angle_beta   90.00
_cell.angle_gamma   90.00
#
_symmetry.space_group_name_H-M   'P 1'
#
loop_
_entity.id
_entity.type
_entity.pdbx_description
1 polymer ?
#
loop_
_entity_poly.entity_id
_entity_poly.type
_entity_poly.pdbx_seq_one_letter_code
_entity_poly.pdbx_strand_id
1 'polypeptide(L)'
;MCFLSFCSCEHQEMFCTHLLISVLSHYMMTIYPLCLLSCFPDAKERSAKRFSVDGVFNYTSLLLSPEDDMLYVGAREALFALIVRISLKFMELTLSLCFFPIQTDCFNYIKILLRLNSTHLYVCGTYAFSPICAYINTSTFTLERDDVGEVVMEDGRSRCPFNPEYKSTAIIVDGELYTGTVSNFQGNEPVIYKSLGQGTALKTENSLKWLQDPVFVGSAYIEESQPIGNPVGDDDKIYFFFSEAGKEFDFFDNTIVSRIARVCKGDKGGERVLQKKWTTFLKAQLLCSLPDDGFPFNIIQDMFVLKPMGDSWESTVFYGVFTSQWYKGASGSSAVCAFTMAQVERAFSGRYREVNRETQQWYTYNHPVPEPRPGACVTNHARQMGIQSSLHMPDKVLNFVKDHFLMDSVIRSAPLLLKRSVRYTQIAVHKIQGMERAYDVLFIGTDDGKLHKAINTNDKMHIIEELILFPEPQPVQHIELDPQRGLLFVSSYSGLVEVPVANCSNYLSCGECVLSRDPYCAWTGWLCRDVRMAPPDRYNPTYKLSQCQSLSLYRFNYFSHTKHYLGKE
;
A
#
# COMPACT_ATOMS: atom_id res chain seq x y z
N MET A 1 -14.14 61.22 -35.62
CA MET A 1 -13.79 61.14 -37.05
C MET A 1 -14.58 60.00 -37.66
N CYS A 2 -15.45 60.34 -38.62
CA CYS A 2 -16.12 59.55 -39.67
C CYS A 2 -16.65 58.15 -39.25
N PHE A 3 -17.95 57.88 -39.02
CA PHE A 3 -19.21 58.20 -39.73
C PHE A 3 -19.37 57.64 -41.15
N LEU A 4 -20.56 57.04 -41.36
CA LEU A 4 -21.32 56.68 -42.60
C LEU A 4 -21.24 55.20 -43.04
N SER A 5 -22.29 54.53 -43.53
CA SER A 5 -23.77 54.64 -43.46
C SER A 5 -24.36 53.65 -44.50
N PHE A 6 -25.47 52.99 -44.14
CA PHE A 6 -26.70 52.65 -44.91
C PHE A 6 -26.68 52.06 -46.35
N CYS A 7 -27.42 50.94 -46.52
CA CYS A 7 -28.65 50.73 -47.34
C CYS A 7 -28.80 49.22 -47.68
N SER A 8 -29.79 48.48 -47.15
CA SER A 8 -31.24 48.37 -47.51
C SER A 8 -31.56 47.47 -48.71
N CYS A 9 -32.31 46.38 -48.44
CA CYS A 9 -33.56 45.91 -49.09
C CYS A 9 -33.83 44.46 -48.63
N GLU A 10 -34.77 44.16 -47.73
CA GLU A 10 -36.24 44.05 -47.85
C GLU A 10 -36.78 42.75 -48.51
N HIS A 11 -37.66 42.12 -47.72
CA HIS A 11 -38.69 41.09 -47.98
C HIS A 11 -38.26 39.69 -48.45
N GLN A 12 -38.51 38.57 -47.75
CA GLN A 12 -39.67 37.95 -47.07
C GLN A 12 -40.06 36.68 -47.85
N GLU A 13 -39.99 35.54 -47.15
CA GLU A 13 -40.76 34.29 -47.28
C GLU A 13 -41.22 33.80 -48.66
N MET A 14 -40.90 32.54 -49.01
CA MET A 14 -41.72 31.35 -48.69
C MET A 14 -41.36 30.18 -49.63
N PHE A 15 -41.33 28.96 -49.07
CA PHE A 15 -41.41 27.67 -49.75
C PHE A 15 -40.27 27.22 -50.69
N CYS A 16 -39.35 26.43 -50.13
CA CYS A 16 -38.93 25.16 -50.76
C CYS A 16 -38.40 24.18 -49.71
N THR A 17 -39.33 23.58 -48.95
CA THR A 17 -39.18 22.19 -48.54
C THR A 17 -39.10 21.34 -49.81
N HIS A 18 -38.15 20.41 -49.85
CA HIS A 18 -37.78 19.55 -50.98
C HIS A 18 -36.80 20.12 -52.02
N LEU A 19 -35.55 20.40 -51.64
CA LEU A 19 -34.36 19.99 -52.43
C LEU A 19 -33.00 20.26 -51.73
N LEU A 20 -32.89 20.09 -50.41
CA LEU A 20 -31.62 20.26 -49.67
C LEU A 20 -31.20 18.99 -48.91
N ILE A 21 -31.58 17.83 -49.44
CA ILE A 21 -31.16 16.50 -48.91
C ILE A 21 -30.06 15.86 -49.78
N SER A 22 -29.72 16.40 -50.95
CA SER A 22 -28.77 15.75 -51.88
C SER A 22 -27.38 16.38 -51.99
N VAL A 23 -27.04 17.45 -51.25
CA VAL A 23 -25.73 18.14 -51.41
C VAL A 23 -24.90 18.26 -50.12
N LEU A 24 -25.45 17.89 -48.95
CA LEU A 24 -24.65 17.77 -47.71
C LEU A 24 -24.13 16.35 -47.43
N SER A 25 -24.38 15.41 -48.34
CA SER A 25 -23.93 14.01 -48.23
C SER A 25 -22.57 13.72 -48.88
N HIS A 26 -21.92 14.68 -49.55
CA HIS A 26 -20.75 14.41 -50.40
C HIS A 26 -19.48 15.25 -50.10
N TYR A 27 -19.45 16.03 -49.02
CA TYR A 27 -18.26 16.82 -48.63
C TYR A 27 -17.83 16.66 -47.14
N MET A 28 -18.21 15.54 -46.51
CA MET A 28 -17.71 15.09 -45.20
C MET A 28 -17.22 13.64 -45.28
N MET A 29 -16.63 13.27 -46.41
CA MET A 29 -16.11 11.92 -46.64
C MET A 29 -14.83 11.99 -47.47
N THR A 30 -13.80 12.65 -46.94
CA THR A 30 -12.40 12.59 -47.42
C THR A 30 -11.52 13.43 -46.49
N ILE A 31 -11.10 12.82 -45.39
CA ILE A 31 -9.88 13.03 -44.55
C ILE A 31 -10.23 12.38 -43.20
N TYR A 32 -10.31 11.06 -43.21
CA TYR A 32 -10.14 10.13 -42.08
C TYR A 32 -10.32 8.76 -42.71
N PRO A 33 -9.24 7.98 -42.83
CA PRO A 33 -9.41 6.62 -42.34
C PRO A 33 -8.20 6.11 -41.54
N LEU A 34 -8.54 5.30 -40.53
CA LEU A 34 -7.71 4.27 -39.90
C LEU A 34 -6.83 4.68 -38.71
N CYS A 35 -7.47 5.11 -37.62
CA CYS A 35 -7.03 4.72 -36.28
C CYS A 35 -8.24 4.40 -35.38
N LEU A 36 -9.23 3.72 -35.95
CA LEU A 36 -10.43 3.22 -35.30
C LEU A 36 -10.64 1.78 -35.79
N LEU A 37 -9.77 0.85 -35.36
CA LEU A 37 -9.99 -0.61 -35.36
C LEU A 37 -8.74 -1.33 -34.84
N SER A 38 -8.59 -1.34 -33.52
CA SER A 38 -8.14 -2.53 -32.78
C SER A 38 -8.60 -2.42 -31.33
N CYS A 39 -9.90 -2.18 -31.11
CA CYS A 39 -10.52 -2.81 -29.94
C CYS A 39 -10.49 -4.30 -30.27
N PHE A 40 -9.52 -5.03 -29.71
CA PHE A 40 -9.48 -6.48 -29.81
C PHE A 40 -10.78 -7.03 -29.20
N PRO A 41 -11.71 -7.58 -29.99
CA PRO A 41 -12.92 -8.16 -29.47
C PRO A 41 -12.65 -9.65 -29.22
N ASP A 42 -11.63 -9.97 -28.40
CA ASP A 42 -11.46 -11.31 -27.81
C ASP A 42 -10.34 -11.35 -26.74
N ALA A 43 -10.19 -10.29 -25.93
CA ALA A 43 -9.41 -10.45 -24.70
C ALA A 43 -10.24 -11.33 -23.76
N LYS A 44 -9.99 -12.64 -23.77
CA LYS A 44 -10.56 -13.56 -22.76
C LYS A 44 -10.36 -12.93 -21.40
N GLU A 45 -11.47 -12.63 -20.73
CA GLU A 45 -11.46 -12.10 -19.37
C GLU A 45 -10.57 -13.00 -18.53
N ARG A 46 -9.64 -12.39 -17.79
CA ARG A 46 -8.63 -13.13 -17.04
C ARG A 46 -9.34 -14.06 -16.06
N SER A 47 -9.05 -15.36 -16.12
CA SER A 47 -9.58 -16.31 -15.14
C SER A 47 -9.01 -15.98 -13.77
N ALA A 48 -9.77 -15.25 -12.96
CA ALA A 48 -9.43 -14.94 -11.58
C ALA A 48 -10.19 -15.92 -10.67
N LYS A 49 -9.46 -16.59 -9.77
CA LYS A 49 -10.11 -17.47 -8.78
C LYS A 49 -10.68 -16.61 -7.67
N ARG A 50 -11.91 -16.90 -7.26
CA ARG A 50 -12.63 -16.14 -6.24
C ARG A 50 -12.89 -17.03 -5.03
N PHE A 51 -12.81 -16.43 -3.85
CA PHE A 51 -13.18 -17.06 -2.59
C PHE A 51 -14.19 -16.18 -1.86
N SER A 52 -15.32 -16.78 -1.49
CA SER A 52 -16.35 -16.17 -0.64
C SER A 52 -17.17 -17.28 -0.01
N VAL A 53 -17.59 -17.08 1.23
CA VAL A 53 -18.50 -17.98 1.95
C VAL A 53 -19.83 -17.27 2.17
N ASP A 54 -20.93 -17.96 1.90
CA ASP A 54 -22.29 -17.40 2.06
C ASP A 54 -22.52 -16.96 3.51
N GLY A 55 -22.98 -15.72 3.69
CA GLY A 55 -23.23 -15.13 5.01
C GLY A 55 -22.00 -14.50 5.69
N VAL A 56 -20.80 -14.65 5.13
CA VAL A 56 -19.56 -14.06 5.65
C VAL A 56 -19.13 -12.86 4.82
N PHE A 57 -18.79 -11.77 5.51
CA PHE A 57 -18.44 -10.48 4.91
C PHE A 57 -17.20 -9.88 5.59
N ASN A 58 -16.69 -8.77 5.06
CA ASN A 58 -15.59 -7.98 5.60
C ASN A 58 -14.25 -8.74 5.69
N TYR A 59 -13.81 -9.34 4.58
CA TYR A 59 -12.49 -9.95 4.41
C TYR A 59 -11.41 -8.86 4.44
N THR A 60 -10.96 -8.47 5.64
CA THR A 60 -10.20 -7.24 5.86
C THR A 60 -8.78 -7.48 6.36
N SER A 61 -8.47 -8.69 6.84
CA SER A 61 -7.12 -9.06 7.29
C SER A 61 -6.60 -10.24 6.47
N LEU A 62 -5.43 -10.10 5.85
CA LEU A 62 -4.75 -11.18 5.12
C LEU A 62 -3.36 -11.40 5.71
N LEU A 63 -2.94 -12.66 5.77
CA LEU A 63 -1.59 -13.05 6.17
C LEU A 63 -1.13 -14.22 5.29
N LEU A 64 -0.17 -13.96 4.41
CA LEU A 64 0.48 -15.01 3.64
C LEU A 64 1.56 -15.69 4.50
N SER A 65 1.49 -17.01 4.61
CA SER A 65 2.53 -17.83 5.23
C SER A 65 3.22 -18.69 4.16
N PRO A 66 4.41 -18.28 3.68
CA PRO A 66 5.19 -19.08 2.74
C PRO A 66 5.60 -20.44 3.31
N GLU A 67 5.87 -20.50 4.62
CA GLU A 67 6.28 -21.72 5.34
C GLU A 67 5.18 -22.78 5.35
N ASP A 68 3.95 -22.37 5.63
CA ASP A 68 2.82 -23.29 5.73
C ASP A 68 2.15 -23.55 4.37
N ASP A 69 2.54 -22.83 3.31
CA ASP A 69 1.85 -22.81 2.00
C ASP A 69 0.37 -22.38 2.11
N MET A 70 0.07 -21.52 3.10
CA MET A 70 -1.27 -21.07 3.47
C MET A 70 -1.43 -19.56 3.34
N LEU A 71 -2.62 -19.14 2.96
CA LEU A 71 -3.12 -17.78 3.14
C LEU A 71 -4.17 -17.78 4.24
N TYR A 72 -3.88 -17.10 5.34
CA TYR A 72 -4.85 -16.89 6.42
C TYR A 72 -5.69 -15.63 6.16
N VAL A 73 -6.99 -15.73 6.39
CA VAL A 73 -7.95 -14.67 6.10
C VAL A 73 -8.83 -14.41 7.32
N GLY A 74 -8.83 -13.16 7.79
CA GLY A 74 -9.75 -12.66 8.82
C GLY A 74 -10.92 -11.93 8.20
N ALA A 75 -12.12 -12.38 8.53
CA ALA A 75 -13.39 -11.80 8.12
C ALA A 75 -14.23 -11.39 9.35
N ARG A 76 -15.50 -10.99 9.12
CA ARG A 76 -16.47 -10.82 10.20
C ARG A 76 -16.86 -12.19 10.77
N GLU A 77 -16.59 -12.40 12.06
CA GLU A 77 -16.87 -13.59 12.87
C GLU A 77 -16.16 -14.89 12.45
N ALA A 78 -15.34 -14.84 11.39
CA ALA A 78 -14.73 -16.02 10.80
C ALA A 78 -13.25 -15.81 10.50
N LEU A 79 -12.51 -16.91 10.60
CA LEU A 79 -11.13 -17.05 10.15
C LEU A 79 -11.03 -18.23 9.18
N PHE A 80 -10.24 -18.05 8.12
CA PHE A 80 -10.00 -19.08 7.12
C PHE A 80 -8.51 -19.35 6.94
N ALA A 81 -8.15 -20.60 6.68
CA ALA A 81 -6.84 -21.01 6.18
C ALA A 81 -7.00 -21.58 4.77
N LEU A 82 -6.43 -20.91 3.78
CA LEU A 82 -6.58 -21.26 2.35
C LEU A 82 -5.28 -21.85 1.80
N ILE A 83 -5.35 -23.06 1.22
CA ILE A 83 -4.19 -23.68 0.56
C ILE A 83 -3.89 -22.94 -0.75
N VAL A 84 -2.65 -22.48 -0.93
CA VAL A 84 -2.26 -21.68 -2.10
C VAL A 84 -2.11 -22.53 -3.38
N ARG A 85 -1.81 -23.84 -3.27
CA ARG A 85 -1.51 -24.72 -4.43
C ARG A 85 -2.68 -25.53 -4.99
N ILE A 86 -3.69 -25.83 -4.18
CA ILE A 86 -4.80 -26.74 -4.53
C ILE A 86 -6.08 -25.96 -4.29
N SER A 87 -6.92 -25.81 -5.32
CA SER A 87 -8.23 -25.17 -5.31
C SER A 87 -8.82 -24.98 -3.90
N LEU A 88 -8.79 -23.73 -3.42
CA LEU A 88 -9.30 -23.19 -2.15
C LEU A 88 -10.01 -24.21 -1.24
N LYS A 89 -9.25 -25.13 -0.63
CA LYS A 89 -9.73 -25.87 0.54
C LYS A 89 -9.53 -24.97 1.75
N PHE A 90 -10.54 -24.88 2.60
CA PHE A 90 -10.53 -24.02 3.77
C PHE A 90 -10.89 -24.78 5.04
N MET A 91 -10.33 -24.32 6.15
CA MET A 91 -10.81 -24.60 7.50
C MET A 91 -11.42 -23.31 8.05
N GLU A 92 -12.57 -23.42 8.73
CA GLU A 92 -13.30 -22.27 9.27
C GLU A 92 -13.34 -22.35 10.80
N LEU A 93 -13.13 -21.19 11.43
CA LEU A 93 -13.31 -21.01 12.87
C LEU A 93 -14.30 -19.86 13.12
N THR A 94 -15.47 -20.17 13.69
CA THR A 94 -16.51 -19.20 14.02
C THR A 94 -16.38 -18.67 15.44
N LEU A 95 -16.59 -17.37 15.63
CA LEU A 95 -16.40 -16.64 16.88
C LEU A 95 -17.67 -15.83 17.23
N SER A 96 -18.79 -16.48 17.60
CA SER A 96 -20.08 -15.80 17.82
C SER A 96 -20.48 -15.72 19.30
N LEU A 97 -20.64 -14.51 19.88
CA LEU A 97 -21.13 -14.33 21.26
C LEU A 97 -21.92 -13.02 21.52
N CYS A 98 -22.51 -12.36 20.50
CA CYS A 98 -23.36 -11.19 20.80
C CYS A 98 -24.75 -11.61 21.34
N PHE A 99 -25.07 -11.20 22.58
CA PHE A 99 -26.35 -11.48 23.24
C PHE A 99 -27.44 -10.42 22.99
N PHE A 100 -27.13 -9.29 22.34
CA PHE A 100 -28.09 -8.18 22.12
C PHE A 100 -28.20 -7.76 20.65
N PRO A 101 -29.28 -8.14 19.93
CA PRO A 101 -29.41 -7.99 18.47
C PRO A 101 -29.87 -6.59 18.01
N ILE A 102 -29.72 -5.55 18.84
CA ILE A 102 -30.37 -4.24 18.60
C ILE A 102 -29.45 -3.23 17.90
N GLN A 103 -28.17 -3.59 17.66
CA GLN A 103 -27.19 -2.70 17.04
C GLN A 103 -26.51 -3.38 15.84
N THR A 104 -26.44 -2.67 14.70
CA THR A 104 -25.97 -3.20 13.40
C THR A 104 -24.51 -3.66 13.38
N ASP A 105 -23.71 -3.28 14.38
CA ASP A 105 -22.27 -3.57 14.45
C ASP A 105 -21.86 -4.48 15.63
N CYS A 106 -22.81 -5.24 16.20
CA CYS A 106 -22.51 -6.20 17.27
C CYS A 106 -21.87 -7.50 16.76
N PHE A 107 -20.78 -7.37 16.00
CA PHE A 107 -20.04 -8.51 15.44
C PHE A 107 -18.57 -8.46 15.85
N ASN A 108 -17.91 -9.60 15.78
CA ASN A 108 -16.47 -9.68 15.92
C ASN A 108 -15.81 -9.48 14.55
N TYR A 109 -15.24 -8.30 14.29
CA TYR A 109 -14.47 -8.06 13.07
C TYR A 109 -12.99 -8.35 13.36
N ILE A 110 -12.39 -9.30 12.65
CA ILE A 110 -10.96 -9.59 12.79
C ILE A 110 -10.15 -8.44 12.19
N LYS A 111 -9.34 -7.79 13.04
CA LYS A 111 -8.54 -6.60 12.67
C LYS A 111 -7.04 -6.86 12.66
N ILE A 112 -6.59 -7.86 13.42
CA ILE A 112 -5.18 -8.26 13.53
C ILE A 112 -5.10 -9.75 13.30
N LEU A 113 -4.23 -10.16 12.38
CA LEU A 113 -3.93 -11.54 12.06
C LEU A 113 -2.44 -11.62 11.73
N LEU A 114 -1.64 -12.07 12.68
CA LEU A 114 -0.18 -12.07 12.58
C LEU A 114 0.40 -13.43 12.96
N ARG A 115 1.56 -13.77 12.39
CA ARG A 115 2.36 -14.93 12.82
C ARG A 115 3.06 -14.57 14.13
N LEU A 116 2.86 -15.37 15.18
CA LEU A 116 3.54 -15.16 16.46
C LEU A 116 4.87 -15.91 16.51
N ASN A 117 4.85 -17.18 16.13
CA ASN A 117 5.99 -18.09 16.07
C ASN A 117 5.69 -19.18 15.03
N SER A 118 6.54 -20.20 14.90
CA SER A 118 6.38 -21.28 13.91
C SER A 118 5.12 -22.15 14.10
N THR A 119 4.45 -22.08 15.25
CA THR A 119 3.30 -22.95 15.58
C THR A 119 2.01 -22.20 15.85
N HIS A 120 2.05 -20.88 16.06
CA HIS A 120 0.90 -20.09 16.47
C HIS A 120 0.72 -18.81 15.66
N LEU A 121 -0.55 -18.49 15.40
CA LEU A 121 -0.99 -17.16 14.98
C LEU A 121 -1.50 -16.39 16.19
N TYR A 122 -1.34 -15.07 16.13
CA TYR A 122 -1.93 -14.12 17.05
C TYR A 122 -3.05 -13.37 16.35
N VAL A 123 -4.25 -13.40 16.92
CA VAL A 123 -5.44 -12.81 16.31
C VAL A 123 -6.13 -11.89 17.29
N CYS A 124 -6.57 -10.72 16.83
CA CYS A 124 -7.47 -9.87 17.61
C CYS A 124 -8.64 -9.40 16.76
N GLY A 125 -9.79 -9.26 17.40
CA GLY A 125 -10.98 -8.70 16.79
C GLY A 125 -11.73 -7.74 17.70
N THR A 126 -12.62 -6.94 17.10
CA THR A 126 -13.40 -5.90 17.80
C THR A 126 -14.33 -6.47 18.85
N TYR A 127 -14.77 -7.72 18.64
CA TYR A 127 -15.60 -8.50 19.55
C TYR A 127 -16.75 -7.68 20.15
N ALA A 128 -17.60 -7.13 19.25
CA ALA A 128 -18.73 -6.28 19.61
C ALA A 128 -18.37 -5.08 20.52
N PHE A 129 -17.36 -4.32 20.11
CA PHE A 129 -16.83 -3.19 20.89
C PHE A 129 -16.27 -3.57 22.26
N SER A 130 -15.71 -4.77 22.38
CA SER A 130 -14.97 -5.22 23.56
C SER A 130 -13.78 -6.06 23.09
N PRO A 131 -12.75 -5.43 22.52
CA PRO A 131 -11.73 -6.13 21.74
C PRO A 131 -11.05 -7.26 22.52
N ILE A 132 -10.92 -8.42 21.89
CA ILE A 132 -10.29 -9.62 22.45
C ILE A 132 -9.22 -10.12 21.50
N CYS A 133 -8.13 -10.62 22.07
CA CYS A 133 -7.08 -11.33 21.35
C CYS A 133 -7.02 -12.80 21.77
N ALA A 134 -6.59 -13.66 20.86
CA ALA A 134 -6.43 -15.09 21.09
C ALA A 134 -5.27 -15.66 20.26
N TYR A 135 -4.88 -16.88 20.58
CA TYR A 135 -3.83 -17.63 19.90
C TYR A 135 -4.46 -18.78 19.11
N ILE A 136 -3.95 -19.05 17.90
CA ILE A 136 -4.43 -20.14 17.05
C ILE A 136 -3.27 -21.05 16.71
N ASN A 137 -3.43 -22.34 17.02
CA ASN A 137 -2.48 -23.35 16.63
C ASN A 137 -2.55 -23.56 15.11
N THR A 138 -1.42 -23.41 14.42
CA THR A 138 -1.37 -23.43 12.95
C THR A 138 -1.57 -24.83 12.37
N SER A 139 -1.28 -25.88 13.14
CA SER A 139 -1.40 -27.28 12.69
C SER A 139 -2.82 -27.80 12.73
N THR A 140 -3.58 -27.44 13.77
CA THR A 140 -4.98 -27.86 13.95
C THR A 140 -5.98 -26.80 13.52
N PHE A 141 -5.52 -25.55 13.34
CA PHE A 141 -6.34 -24.38 13.08
C PHE A 141 -7.46 -24.18 14.12
N THR A 142 -7.12 -24.41 15.40
CA THR A 142 -8.01 -24.25 16.54
C THR A 142 -7.48 -23.19 17.51
N LEU A 143 -8.38 -22.58 18.27
CA LEU A 143 -8.00 -21.70 19.38
C LEU A 143 -7.19 -22.47 20.42
N GLU A 144 -6.13 -21.84 20.91
CA GLU A 144 -5.28 -22.39 21.97
C GLU A 144 -6.08 -22.49 23.27
N ARG A 145 -5.84 -23.57 24.02
CA ARG A 145 -6.53 -23.87 25.28
C ARG A 145 -5.52 -24.04 26.40
N ASP A 146 -5.89 -23.60 27.60
CA ASP A 146 -5.08 -23.81 28.80
C ASP A 146 -5.17 -25.25 29.32
N ASP A 147 -4.43 -25.54 30.40
CA ASP A 147 -4.39 -26.87 31.03
C ASP A 147 -5.77 -27.36 31.54
N VAL A 148 -6.72 -26.44 31.71
CA VAL A 148 -8.10 -26.72 32.17
C VAL A 148 -9.05 -26.91 30.97
N GLY A 149 -8.58 -26.67 29.76
CA GLY A 149 -9.33 -26.80 28.51
C GLY A 149 -10.08 -25.53 28.09
N GLU A 150 -9.91 -24.42 28.79
CA GLU A 150 -10.54 -23.14 28.46
C GLU A 150 -9.74 -22.40 27.38
N VAL A 151 -10.43 -21.62 26.54
CA VAL A 151 -9.75 -20.87 25.47
C VAL A 151 -8.90 -19.75 26.06
N VAL A 152 -7.64 -19.67 25.65
CA VAL A 152 -6.72 -18.61 26.05
C VAL A 152 -7.10 -17.31 25.33
N MET A 153 -7.78 -16.42 26.04
CA MET A 153 -8.17 -15.09 25.57
C MET A 153 -7.49 -13.99 26.39
N GLU A 154 -7.10 -12.91 25.71
CA GLU A 154 -6.50 -11.72 26.32
C GLU A 154 -7.31 -10.46 26.01
N ASP A 155 -7.24 -9.49 26.92
CA ASP A 155 -7.78 -8.15 26.68
C ASP A 155 -7.10 -7.52 25.46
N GLY A 156 -7.90 -7.15 24.45
CA GLY A 156 -7.45 -6.51 23.22
C GLY A 156 -7.33 -4.99 23.34
N ARG A 157 -7.62 -4.38 24.50
CA ARG A 157 -7.51 -2.93 24.70
C ARG A 157 -6.11 -2.42 24.35
N SER A 158 -6.05 -1.32 23.59
CA SER A 158 -4.81 -0.72 23.05
C SER A 158 -4.08 -1.57 22.00
N ARG A 159 -4.57 -2.77 21.69
CA ARG A 159 -4.04 -3.65 20.64
C ARG A 159 -4.95 -3.62 19.42
N CYS A 160 -6.24 -3.85 19.64
CA CYS A 160 -7.29 -3.87 18.62
C CYS A 160 -8.30 -2.74 18.88
N PRO A 161 -8.83 -2.07 17.84
CA PRO A 161 -9.87 -1.06 18.03
C PRO A 161 -11.19 -1.67 18.50
N PHE A 162 -12.00 -0.84 19.15
CA PHE A 162 -13.36 -1.18 19.57
C PHE A 162 -14.35 -1.14 18.40
N ASN A 163 -14.29 -0.08 17.59
CA ASN A 163 -15.15 0.11 16.43
C ASN A 163 -14.49 -0.49 15.16
N PRO A 164 -15.20 -1.29 14.35
CA PRO A 164 -14.68 -1.84 13.09
C PRO A 164 -14.22 -0.78 12.08
N GLU A 165 -14.81 0.41 12.09
CA GLU A 165 -14.46 1.52 11.19
C GLU A 165 -13.12 2.19 11.55
N TYR A 166 -12.67 2.04 12.80
CA TYR A 166 -11.36 2.55 13.18
C TYR A 166 -10.26 1.73 12.52
N LYS A 167 -9.36 2.45 11.84
CA LYS A 167 -8.17 1.87 11.23
C LYS A 167 -7.11 1.65 12.30
N SER A 168 -6.39 0.56 12.17
CA SER A 168 -5.32 0.15 13.08
C SER A 168 -4.21 -0.51 12.28
N THR A 169 -3.02 -0.54 12.84
CA THR A 169 -1.89 -1.31 12.32
C THR A 169 -1.24 -2.11 13.42
N ALA A 170 -0.67 -3.25 13.08
CA ALA A 170 0.03 -4.11 14.02
C ALA A 170 1.14 -4.90 13.33
N ILE A 171 2.25 -5.12 14.06
CA ILE A 171 3.36 -5.98 13.64
C ILE A 171 3.93 -6.69 14.86
N ILE A 172 4.37 -7.94 14.69
CA ILE A 172 5.11 -8.69 15.71
C ILE A 172 6.58 -8.76 15.27
N VAL A 173 7.48 -8.41 16.19
CA VAL A 173 8.93 -8.50 16.00
C VAL A 173 9.53 -9.13 17.24
N ASP A 174 10.28 -10.22 17.08
CA ASP A 174 10.94 -10.95 18.17
C ASP A 174 9.97 -11.34 19.31
N GLY A 175 8.71 -11.65 18.98
CA GLY A 175 7.65 -12.02 19.94
C GLY A 175 6.97 -10.82 20.63
N GLU A 176 7.39 -9.58 20.35
CA GLU A 176 6.79 -8.37 20.88
C GLU A 176 5.81 -7.76 19.87
N LEU A 177 4.61 -7.42 20.33
CA LEU A 177 3.56 -6.82 19.51
C LEU A 177 3.64 -5.29 19.57
N TYR A 178 3.71 -4.66 18.41
CA TYR A 178 3.64 -3.22 18.22
C TYR A 178 2.34 -2.86 17.52
N THR A 179 1.51 -2.01 18.12
CA THR A 179 0.21 -1.60 17.57
C THR A 179 0.08 -0.09 17.49
N GLY A 180 -0.64 0.39 16.47
CA GLY A 180 -1.16 1.75 16.38
C GLY A 180 -2.68 1.68 16.28
N THR A 181 -3.39 2.18 17.28
CA THR A 181 -4.86 2.11 17.36
C THR A 181 -5.42 3.15 18.33
N VAL A 182 -6.70 3.05 18.67
CA VAL A 182 -7.36 3.79 19.76
C VAL A 182 -7.64 2.86 20.95
N SER A 183 -7.41 3.34 22.17
CA SER A 183 -7.49 2.52 23.39
C SER A 183 -8.86 2.50 24.07
N ASN A 184 -9.85 3.22 23.56
CA ASN A 184 -11.17 3.32 24.15
C ASN A 184 -12.30 3.28 23.11
N PHE A 185 -13.52 3.07 23.60
CA PHE A 185 -14.74 2.99 22.80
C PHE A 185 -15.01 4.26 21.99
N GLN A 186 -14.78 5.43 22.59
CA GLN A 186 -15.04 6.73 21.97
C GLN A 186 -14.08 7.04 20.81
N GLY A 187 -12.92 6.37 20.74
CA GLY A 187 -11.92 6.61 19.70
C GLY A 187 -11.10 7.90 19.87
N ASN A 188 -11.11 8.52 21.05
CA ASN A 188 -10.40 9.78 21.33
C ASN A 188 -9.11 9.60 22.13
N GLU A 189 -8.71 8.36 22.43
CA GLU A 189 -7.44 8.01 23.05
C GLU A 189 -6.54 7.24 22.06
N PRO A 190 -5.87 7.92 21.12
CA PRO A 190 -4.94 7.25 20.21
C PRO A 190 -3.67 6.81 20.92
N VAL A 191 -3.14 5.66 20.50
CA VAL A 191 -1.97 5.06 21.12
C VAL A 191 -1.10 4.32 20.10
N ILE A 192 0.21 4.50 20.21
CA ILE A 192 1.19 3.53 19.71
C ILE A 192 1.69 2.73 20.91
N TYR A 193 1.50 1.42 20.89
CA TYR A 193 1.64 0.54 22.04
C TYR A 193 2.54 -0.66 21.75
N LYS A 194 3.37 -1.04 22.72
CA LYS A 194 4.20 -2.26 22.71
C LYS A 194 3.77 -3.19 23.84
N SER A 195 3.51 -4.45 23.51
CA SER A 195 3.06 -5.49 24.45
C SER A 195 3.57 -6.89 24.06
N LEU A 196 3.10 -7.93 24.76
CA LEU A 196 3.49 -9.35 24.62
C LEU A 196 4.96 -9.69 24.92
N GLY A 197 5.85 -8.70 24.98
CA GLY A 197 7.22 -8.90 25.44
C GLY A 197 7.31 -9.22 26.93
N GLN A 198 8.44 -9.80 27.34
CA GLN A 198 8.79 -10.02 28.75
C GLN A 198 9.04 -8.70 29.51
N GLY A 199 9.31 -7.61 28.77
CA GLY A 199 9.56 -6.29 29.31
C GLY A 199 8.30 -5.53 29.73
N THR A 200 8.50 -4.31 30.21
CA THR A 200 7.37 -3.42 30.53
C THR A 200 6.72 -2.92 29.24
N ALA A 201 5.39 -3.03 29.16
CA ALA A 201 4.63 -2.49 28.04
C ALA A 201 4.80 -0.97 27.93
N LEU A 202 5.01 -0.46 26.71
CA LEU A 202 5.26 0.95 26.43
C LEU A 202 4.13 1.55 25.62
N LYS A 203 3.76 2.79 25.93
CA LYS A 203 2.76 3.56 25.17
C LYS A 203 3.20 4.99 24.91
N THR A 204 2.57 5.65 23.95
CA THR A 204 2.75 7.09 23.72
C THR A 204 2.39 7.94 24.94
N GLU A 205 3.08 9.06 25.10
CA GLU A 205 2.78 10.09 26.11
C GLU A 205 1.63 10.97 25.62
N ASN A 206 0.70 11.35 26.50
CA ASN A 206 -0.53 12.05 26.11
C ASN A 206 -0.59 13.50 26.59
N SER A 207 0.33 13.93 27.44
CA SER A 207 0.32 15.27 28.05
C SER A 207 0.32 16.41 27.01
N LEU A 208 1.02 16.25 25.89
CA LEU A 208 1.04 17.19 24.75
C LEU A 208 0.35 16.62 23.51
N LYS A 209 -0.47 15.57 23.67
CA LYS A 209 -1.13 14.85 22.57
C LYS A 209 -0.14 14.54 21.45
N TRP A 210 0.80 13.63 21.72
CA TRP A 210 1.79 13.18 20.75
C TRP A 210 1.17 12.69 19.43
N LEU A 211 -0.09 12.24 19.48
CA LEU A 211 -0.92 11.86 18.35
C LEU A 211 -2.20 12.72 18.37
N GLN A 212 -2.61 13.25 17.22
CA GLN A 212 -3.75 14.17 17.08
C GLN A 212 -4.85 13.57 16.19
N ASP A 213 -5.71 12.72 16.77
CA ASP A 213 -6.75 11.98 16.05
C ASP A 213 -6.21 11.22 14.81
N PRO A 214 -5.21 10.35 14.99
CA PRO A 214 -4.55 9.65 13.89
C PRO A 214 -5.44 8.59 13.24
N VAL A 215 -5.26 8.42 11.94
CA VAL A 215 -5.77 7.28 11.15
C VAL A 215 -4.56 6.48 10.68
N PHE A 216 -4.34 5.32 11.29
CA PHE A 216 -3.21 4.45 10.97
C PHE A 216 -3.44 3.70 9.66
N VAL A 217 -2.41 3.61 8.82
CA VAL A 217 -2.47 2.89 7.54
C VAL A 217 -1.51 1.70 7.48
N GLY A 218 -0.40 1.75 8.23
CA GLY A 218 0.59 0.68 8.20
C GLY A 218 1.70 0.83 9.23
N SER A 219 2.47 -0.23 9.40
CA SER A 219 3.68 -0.27 10.20
C SER A 219 4.71 -1.20 9.55
N ALA A 220 5.99 -0.94 9.80
CA ALA A 220 7.07 -1.72 9.22
C ALA A 220 8.27 -1.82 10.15
N TYR A 221 8.86 -3.01 10.19
CA TYR A 221 10.12 -3.28 10.88
C TYR A 221 11.29 -3.09 9.94
N ILE A 222 12.29 -2.28 10.32
CA ILE A 222 13.50 -2.07 9.53
C ILE A 222 14.72 -2.42 10.38
N GLU A 223 15.50 -3.36 9.87
CA GLU A 223 16.66 -3.97 10.52
C GLU A 223 17.92 -3.13 10.26
N GLU A 224 17.96 -1.92 10.82
CA GLU A 224 19.10 -1.01 10.64
C GLU A 224 20.37 -1.52 11.35
N SER A 225 20.23 -2.51 12.24
CA SER A 225 21.38 -3.19 12.86
C SER A 225 22.13 -4.14 11.93
N GLN A 226 21.58 -4.49 10.76
CA GLN A 226 22.26 -5.35 9.80
C GLN A 226 23.33 -4.59 8.98
N PRO A 227 24.39 -5.28 8.50
CA PRO A 227 24.72 -6.68 8.76
C PRO A 227 25.26 -6.91 10.19
N ILE A 228 25.18 -8.15 10.68
CA ILE A 228 25.67 -8.54 12.01
C ILE A 228 27.13 -8.09 12.18
N GLY A 229 27.41 -7.37 13.26
CA GLY A 229 28.73 -6.76 13.51
C GLY A 229 28.83 -5.30 13.07
N ASN A 230 27.72 -4.67 12.64
CA ASN A 230 27.65 -3.23 12.39
C ASN A 230 28.22 -2.44 13.59
N PRO A 231 29.20 -1.54 13.39
CA PRO A 231 29.85 -0.81 14.47
C PRO A 231 28.90 0.06 15.29
N VAL A 232 27.78 0.51 14.70
CA VAL A 232 26.80 1.34 15.40
C VAL A 232 26.10 0.55 16.51
N GLY A 233 25.71 -0.70 16.24
CA GLY A 233 25.09 -1.64 17.18
C GLY A 233 23.70 -1.24 17.68
N ASP A 234 22.74 -2.16 17.54
CA ASP A 234 21.29 -2.06 17.84
C ASP A 234 20.60 -0.72 17.47
N ASP A 235 20.23 -0.64 16.20
CA ASP A 235 19.50 0.50 15.60
C ASP A 235 18.15 0.09 15.00
N ASP A 236 17.68 -1.12 15.28
CA ASP A 236 16.43 -1.62 14.73
C ASP A 236 15.24 -0.73 15.12
N LYS A 237 14.43 -0.35 14.14
CA LYS A 237 13.33 0.59 14.32
C LYS A 237 12.01 0.04 13.78
N ILE A 238 10.94 0.41 14.49
CA ILE A 238 9.57 0.20 14.06
C ILE A 238 9.03 1.53 13.57
N TYR A 239 8.62 1.55 12.30
CA TYR A 239 8.03 2.70 11.65
C TYR A 239 6.52 2.57 11.62
N PHE A 240 5.82 3.70 11.82
CA PHE A 240 4.36 3.79 11.76
C PHE A 240 3.96 4.87 10.76
N PHE A 241 2.92 4.59 9.98
CA PHE A 241 2.39 5.49 8.96
C PHE A 241 0.94 5.81 9.27
N PHE A 242 0.61 7.10 9.30
CA PHE A 242 -0.74 7.56 9.63
C PHE A 242 -0.99 8.97 9.12
N SER A 243 -2.25 9.36 8.98
CA SER A 243 -2.64 10.77 8.87
C SER A 243 -3.17 11.28 10.21
N GLU A 244 -2.99 12.55 10.53
CA GLU A 244 -3.51 13.18 11.76
C GLU A 244 -3.83 14.66 11.53
N ALA A 245 -4.44 15.33 12.51
CA ALA A 245 -4.63 16.78 12.47
C ALA A 245 -3.29 17.52 12.68
N GLY A 246 -2.86 18.30 11.67
CA GLY A 246 -1.62 19.08 11.67
C GLY A 246 -1.76 20.38 12.46
N LYS A 247 -1.69 20.31 13.79
CA LYS A 247 -1.79 21.48 14.69
C LYS A 247 -0.67 22.50 14.53
N GLU A 248 0.38 22.17 13.79
CA GLU A 248 1.44 23.10 13.44
C GLU A 248 1.09 24.05 12.28
N PHE A 249 -0.11 23.89 11.70
CA PHE A 249 -0.65 24.72 10.65
C PHE A 249 -1.85 25.52 11.18
N ASP A 250 -1.80 26.84 11.02
CA ASP A 250 -2.89 27.76 11.36
C ASP A 250 -3.67 28.11 10.08
N PHE A 251 -4.60 27.24 9.69
CA PHE A 251 -5.52 27.46 8.56
C PHE A 251 -6.97 27.49 9.06
N PHE A 252 -7.85 28.14 8.29
CA PHE A 252 -9.29 28.20 8.57
C PHE A 252 -9.94 26.81 8.68
N ASP A 253 -9.42 25.82 7.95
CA ASP A 253 -9.82 24.42 8.04
C ASP A 253 -8.77 23.58 8.78
N ASN A 254 -9.24 22.59 9.55
CA ASN A 254 -8.38 21.57 10.16
C ASN A 254 -7.57 20.85 9.07
N THR A 255 -6.29 21.21 8.95
CA THR A 255 -5.40 20.63 7.95
C THR A 255 -4.98 19.24 8.39
N ILE A 256 -5.28 18.23 7.58
CA ILE A 256 -4.79 16.86 7.79
C ILE A 256 -3.38 16.76 7.22
N VAL A 257 -2.50 16.03 7.90
CA VAL A 257 -1.14 15.77 7.43
C VAL A 257 -0.82 14.30 7.55
N SER A 258 0.00 13.82 6.61
CA SER A 258 0.54 12.46 6.65
C SER A 258 1.85 12.43 7.44
N ARG A 259 2.05 11.38 8.21
CA ARG A 259 3.18 11.21 9.11
C ARG A 259 3.87 9.88 8.88
N ILE A 260 5.18 9.93 9.05
CA ILE A 260 6.00 8.78 9.40
C ILE A 260 6.50 9.00 10.82
N ALA A 261 6.28 8.01 11.69
CA ALA A 261 6.84 7.99 13.04
C ALA A 261 7.74 6.78 13.21
N ARG A 262 8.66 6.85 14.18
CA ARG A 262 9.56 5.74 14.51
C ARG A 262 9.75 5.59 16.01
N VAL A 263 10.01 4.36 16.44
CA VAL A 263 10.50 3.99 17.78
C VAL A 263 11.61 2.95 17.63
N CYS A 264 12.52 2.90 18.59
CA CYS A 264 13.56 1.88 18.61
C CYS A 264 13.01 0.57 19.20
N LYS A 265 13.38 -0.57 18.60
CA LYS A 265 12.97 -1.91 19.04
C LYS A 265 13.31 -2.13 20.51
N GLY A 266 14.55 -1.79 20.89
CA GLY A 266 15.12 -1.96 22.23
C GLY A 266 14.70 -0.94 23.29
N ASP A 267 13.76 -0.03 23.01
CA ASP A 267 13.25 0.93 24.00
C ASP A 267 12.55 0.18 25.15
N LYS A 268 12.86 0.59 26.38
CA LYS A 268 12.31 0.06 27.65
C LYS A 268 11.62 1.12 28.49
N GLY A 269 11.46 2.33 27.95
CA GLY A 269 11.01 3.50 28.70
C GLY A 269 12.12 4.14 29.52
N GLY A 270 11.77 5.20 30.26
CA GLY A 270 12.69 5.88 31.17
C GLY A 270 12.49 5.47 32.64
N GLU A 271 13.53 5.65 33.46
CA GLU A 271 13.50 5.27 34.88
C GLU A 271 12.65 6.24 35.73
N ARG A 272 12.78 7.56 35.50
CA ARG A 272 12.06 8.61 36.26
C ARG A 272 11.11 9.40 35.38
N VAL A 273 11.61 9.90 34.26
CA VAL A 273 10.83 10.58 33.22
C VAL A 273 10.39 9.54 32.19
N LEU A 274 9.19 9.67 31.63
CA LEU A 274 8.67 8.73 30.61
C LEU A 274 8.64 7.26 31.09
N GLN A 275 8.27 7.03 32.36
CA GLN A 275 8.05 5.68 32.90
C GLN A 275 6.95 4.95 32.13
N LYS A 276 7.27 3.76 31.60
CA LYS A 276 6.36 2.96 30.75
C LYS A 276 5.89 3.71 29.49
N LYS A 277 6.65 4.70 29.04
CA LYS A 277 6.41 5.50 27.84
C LYS A 277 7.59 5.39 26.90
N TRP A 278 7.36 5.59 25.61
CA TRP A 278 8.43 5.65 24.63
C TRP A 278 9.41 6.79 24.93
N THR A 279 10.70 6.50 24.87
CA THR A 279 11.79 7.48 24.93
C THR A 279 12.36 7.81 23.55
N THR A 280 12.02 6.97 22.56
CA THR A 280 12.55 7.01 21.19
C THR A 280 11.52 7.43 20.14
N PHE A 281 10.31 7.82 20.55
CA PHE A 281 9.26 8.23 19.64
C PHE A 281 9.56 9.59 19.01
N LEU A 282 9.63 9.62 17.68
CA LEU A 282 9.67 10.83 16.87
C LEU A 282 8.74 10.67 15.67
N LYS A 283 8.17 11.79 15.19
CA LYS A 283 7.38 11.82 13.95
C LYS A 283 7.79 12.98 13.02
N ALA A 284 7.69 12.76 11.72
CA ALA A 284 7.97 13.75 10.68
C ALA A 284 6.82 13.79 9.65
N GLN A 285 6.68 14.91 8.95
CA GLN A 285 5.67 15.07 7.90
C GLN A 285 6.09 14.38 6.60
N LEU A 286 5.20 13.57 6.03
CA LEU A 286 5.27 13.11 4.64
C LEU A 286 4.45 14.07 3.77
N LEU A 287 5.04 14.54 2.66
CA LEU A 287 4.37 15.44 1.72
C LEU A 287 4.50 14.92 0.29
N CYS A 288 3.35 14.55 -0.28
CA CYS A 288 3.21 14.20 -1.69
C CYS A 288 2.59 15.39 -2.44
N SER A 289 3.38 16.11 -3.22
CA SER A 289 2.92 17.35 -3.89
C SER A 289 3.68 17.64 -5.16
N LEU A 290 3.01 18.22 -6.14
CA LEU A 290 3.68 18.83 -7.29
C LEU A 290 4.35 20.15 -6.83
N PRO A 291 5.54 20.50 -7.36
CA PRO A 291 6.24 21.74 -6.98
C PRO A 291 5.41 23.02 -7.13
N ASP A 292 4.52 23.08 -8.13
CA ASP A 292 3.86 24.32 -8.55
C ASP A 292 2.33 24.36 -8.31
N ASP A 293 1.72 23.29 -7.78
CA ASP A 293 0.25 23.10 -7.83
C ASP A 293 -0.51 23.60 -6.59
N GLY A 294 0.20 24.06 -5.54
CA GLY A 294 -0.37 24.65 -4.32
C GLY A 294 -1.20 23.72 -3.41
N PHE A 295 -1.84 22.68 -3.96
CA PHE A 295 -2.70 21.74 -3.25
C PHE A 295 -2.04 20.35 -3.16
N PRO A 296 -1.53 19.96 -1.99
CA PRO A 296 -0.89 18.65 -1.83
C PRO A 296 -1.89 17.49 -1.75
N PHE A 297 -1.38 16.29 -2.01
CA PHE A 297 -2.01 15.02 -1.63
C PHE A 297 -1.58 14.71 -0.20
N ASN A 298 -2.31 15.27 0.75
CA ASN A 298 -1.91 15.34 2.16
C ASN A 298 -2.42 14.18 3.03
N ILE A 299 -3.32 13.33 2.53
CA ILE A 299 -3.91 12.22 3.28
C ILE A 299 -3.41 10.88 2.73
N ILE A 300 -2.53 10.23 3.47
CA ILE A 300 -2.08 8.86 3.19
C ILE A 300 -3.23 7.87 3.28
N GLN A 301 -3.31 6.92 2.35
CA GLN A 301 -4.29 5.82 2.35
C GLN A 301 -3.63 4.49 2.67
N ASP A 302 -2.41 4.28 2.16
CA ASP A 302 -1.64 3.06 2.36
C ASP A 302 -0.14 3.32 2.16
N MET A 303 0.70 2.44 2.70
CA MET A 303 2.16 2.48 2.59
C MET A 303 2.75 1.08 2.41
N PHE A 304 3.43 0.87 1.29
CA PHE A 304 4.23 -0.32 1.05
C PHE A 304 5.72 -0.04 1.27
N VAL A 305 6.39 -0.86 2.07
CA VAL A 305 7.82 -0.75 2.36
C VAL A 305 8.60 -1.74 1.52
N LEU A 306 9.20 -1.25 0.44
CA LEU A 306 10.07 -2.06 -0.42
C LEU A 306 11.45 -2.17 0.22
N LYS A 307 11.66 -3.29 0.93
CA LYS A 307 12.99 -3.66 1.44
C LYS A 307 13.88 -4.16 0.28
N PRO A 308 15.17 -3.83 0.29
CA PRO A 308 16.10 -4.38 -0.69
C PRO A 308 16.26 -5.89 -0.56
N MET A 309 16.44 -6.56 -1.71
CA MET A 309 16.87 -7.96 -1.75
C MET A 309 18.40 -8.00 -1.81
N GLY A 310 19.06 -8.26 -0.69
CA GLY A 310 20.51 -8.41 -0.62
C GLY A 310 21.33 -7.11 -0.60
N ASP A 311 20.70 -5.94 -0.79
CA ASP A 311 21.33 -4.64 -0.50
C ASP A 311 21.06 -4.21 0.95
N SER A 312 21.77 -3.17 1.40
CA SER A 312 21.65 -2.65 2.77
C SER A 312 20.37 -1.83 2.99
N TRP A 313 19.88 -1.80 4.23
CA TRP A 313 18.60 -1.20 4.63
C TRP A 313 18.44 0.28 4.19
N GLU A 314 19.54 1.00 3.99
CA GLU A 314 19.57 2.39 3.49
C GLU A 314 18.95 2.54 2.10
N SER A 315 18.85 1.46 1.34
CA SER A 315 18.19 1.42 0.03
C SER A 315 16.68 1.14 0.10
N THR A 316 16.11 1.06 1.30
CA THR A 316 14.66 0.92 1.51
C THR A 316 13.91 2.11 0.90
N VAL A 317 12.81 1.79 0.19
CA VAL A 317 11.92 2.79 -0.42
C VAL A 317 10.49 2.61 0.10
N PHE A 318 9.87 3.72 0.47
CA PHE A 318 8.51 3.78 0.98
C PHE A 318 7.57 4.27 -0.13
N TYR A 319 6.72 3.39 -0.66
CA TYR A 319 5.71 3.73 -1.67
C TYR A 319 4.37 3.98 -1.00
N GLY A 320 3.91 5.23 -1.03
CA GLY A 320 2.66 5.63 -0.40
C GLY A 320 1.60 6.04 -1.42
N VAL A 321 0.35 5.68 -1.13
CA VAL A 321 -0.84 6.20 -1.82
C VAL A 321 -1.40 7.37 -1.03
N PHE A 322 -1.69 8.47 -1.71
CA PHE A 322 -2.19 9.70 -1.10
C PHE A 322 -3.43 10.21 -1.83
N THR A 323 -4.37 10.75 -1.07
CA THR A 323 -5.50 11.54 -1.55
C THR A 323 -5.39 12.97 -1.05
N SER A 324 -6.16 13.87 -1.65
CA SER A 324 -6.20 15.28 -1.25
C SER A 324 -7.47 15.58 -0.45
N GLN A 325 -7.34 16.31 0.65
CA GLN A 325 -8.50 16.74 1.45
C GLN A 325 -9.41 17.73 0.70
N TRP A 326 -8.89 18.42 -0.31
CA TRP A 326 -9.60 19.45 -1.08
C TRP A 326 -10.40 18.89 -2.27
N TYR A 327 -10.05 17.70 -2.77
CA TYR A 327 -10.77 17.04 -3.87
C TYR A 327 -11.76 16.00 -3.32
N LYS A 328 -12.89 16.46 -2.77
CA LYS A 328 -13.98 15.60 -2.26
C LYS A 328 -15.00 15.24 -3.36
N GLY A 329 -15.53 14.01 -3.32
CA GLY A 329 -16.63 13.54 -4.20
C GLY A 329 -16.18 12.77 -5.45
N ALA A 330 -17.03 12.76 -6.49
CA ALA A 330 -16.79 12.06 -7.78
C ALA A 330 -15.57 12.57 -8.58
N SER A 331 -14.95 13.66 -8.12
CA SER A 331 -13.72 14.25 -8.67
C SER A 331 -12.47 13.90 -7.85
N GLY A 332 -12.56 12.90 -6.95
CA GLY A 332 -11.45 12.46 -6.12
C GLY A 332 -10.21 12.11 -6.94
N SER A 333 -9.07 12.65 -6.56
CA SER A 333 -7.79 12.39 -7.22
C SER A 333 -6.82 11.72 -6.26
N SER A 334 -5.99 10.84 -6.80
CA SER A 334 -4.96 10.12 -6.04
C SER A 334 -3.59 10.32 -6.63
N ALA A 335 -2.59 10.24 -5.77
CA ALA A 335 -1.19 10.25 -6.13
C ALA A 335 -0.46 9.06 -5.49
N VAL A 336 0.53 8.53 -6.19
CA VAL A 336 1.52 7.61 -5.62
C VAL A 336 2.84 8.33 -5.52
N CYS A 337 3.45 8.35 -4.33
CA CYS A 337 4.75 8.95 -4.07
C CYS A 337 5.72 7.91 -3.53
N ALA A 338 7.02 8.12 -3.75
CA ALA A 338 8.07 7.27 -3.21
C ALA A 338 9.03 8.11 -2.37
N PHE A 339 9.32 7.65 -1.16
CA PHE A 339 10.25 8.30 -0.24
C PHE A 339 11.43 7.37 0.03
N THR A 340 12.63 7.92 0.01
CA THR A 340 13.87 7.16 0.27
C THR A 340 14.21 7.17 1.76
N MET A 341 14.83 6.09 2.24
CA MET A 341 15.35 6.06 3.61
C MET A 341 16.31 7.23 3.91
N ALA A 342 17.13 7.64 2.94
CA ALA A 342 18.01 8.80 3.09
C ALA A 342 17.26 10.13 3.33
N GLN A 343 16.03 10.30 2.84
CA GLN A 343 15.19 11.46 3.20
C GLN A 343 14.65 11.33 4.62
N VAL A 344 14.24 10.13 5.01
CA VAL A 344 13.73 9.81 6.35
C VAL A 344 14.79 10.07 7.41
N GLU A 345 16.00 9.53 7.24
CA GLU A 345 17.13 9.72 8.15
C GLU A 345 17.53 11.20 8.28
N ARG A 346 17.56 11.94 7.16
CA ARG A 346 17.82 13.39 7.20
C ARG A 346 16.77 14.15 7.99
N ALA A 347 15.49 13.76 7.90
CA ALA A 347 14.43 14.43 8.64
C ALA A 347 14.53 14.17 10.14
N PHE A 348 14.75 12.92 10.56
CA PHE A 348 14.90 12.56 11.98
C PHE A 348 16.24 13.01 12.59
N SER A 349 17.26 13.22 11.76
CA SER A 349 18.53 13.86 12.14
C SER A 349 18.47 15.40 12.07
N GLY A 350 17.35 15.97 11.63
CA GLY A 350 17.14 17.42 11.47
C GLY A 350 16.78 18.16 12.75
N ARG A 351 16.21 19.36 12.62
CA ARG A 351 15.75 20.15 13.77
C ARG A 351 14.40 19.65 14.29
N TYR A 352 14.14 19.88 15.56
CA TYR A 352 12.85 19.60 16.20
C TYR A 352 11.91 20.81 16.06
N ARG A 353 10.61 20.57 16.20
CA ARG A 353 9.62 21.61 16.50
C ARG A 353 9.32 21.64 17.99
N GLU A 354 9.02 22.83 18.46
CA GLU A 354 8.58 23.11 19.83
C GLU A 354 7.21 23.79 19.78
N VAL A 355 6.35 23.46 20.75
CA VAL A 355 5.05 24.12 20.93
C VAL A 355 5.14 25.13 22.07
N ASN A 356 4.73 26.36 21.81
CA ASN A 356 4.52 27.34 22.87
C ASN A 356 3.28 26.94 23.65
N ARG A 357 3.41 26.62 24.94
CA ARG A 357 2.29 26.14 25.76
C ARG A 357 1.19 27.18 25.98
N GLU A 358 1.52 28.47 25.93
CA GLU A 358 0.56 29.56 26.13
C GLU A 358 -0.21 29.87 24.85
N THR A 359 0.50 30.02 23.72
CA THR A 359 -0.13 30.38 22.44
C THR A 359 -0.56 29.18 21.61
N GLN A 360 -0.14 27.97 21.98
CA GLN A 360 -0.31 26.72 21.20
C GLN A 360 0.30 26.77 19.79
N GLN A 361 1.18 27.74 19.52
CA GLN A 361 1.86 27.88 18.25
C GLN A 361 3.13 27.04 18.19
N TRP A 362 3.38 26.45 17.02
CA TRP A 362 4.54 25.62 16.77
C TRP A 362 5.65 26.39 16.06
N TYR A 363 6.88 26.23 16.49
CA TYR A 363 8.05 26.87 15.90
C TYR A 363 9.24 25.91 15.81
N THR A 364 10.20 26.25 14.98
CA THR A 364 11.44 25.50 14.86
C THR A 364 12.32 25.73 16.09
N TYR A 365 12.75 24.64 16.73
CA TYR A 365 13.71 24.70 17.83
C TYR A 365 15.12 24.99 17.28
N ASN A 366 15.71 26.12 17.71
CA ASN A 366 17.04 26.56 17.25
C ASN A 366 18.09 26.63 18.38
N HIS A 367 17.78 26.11 19.57
CA HIS A 367 18.70 26.09 20.70
C HIS A 367 19.51 24.78 20.75
N PRO A 368 20.54 24.68 21.62
CA PRO A 368 21.34 23.47 21.73
C PRO A 368 20.52 22.24 22.17
N VAL A 369 20.61 21.17 21.38
CA VAL A 369 19.99 19.87 21.67
C VAL A 369 20.87 19.11 22.68
N PRO A 370 20.30 18.47 23.72
CA PRO A 370 21.10 17.70 24.68
C PRO A 370 21.67 16.41 24.07
N GLU A 371 22.75 15.90 24.65
CA GLU A 371 23.39 14.63 24.24
C GLU A 371 23.23 13.54 25.31
N PRO A 372 23.05 12.26 24.95
CA PRO A 372 22.86 11.77 23.58
C PRO A 372 21.58 12.31 22.93
N ARG A 373 21.60 12.43 21.61
CA ARG A 373 20.49 13.00 20.83
C ARG A 373 19.11 12.42 21.23
N PRO A 374 18.12 13.26 21.59
CA PRO A 374 16.79 12.82 21.98
C PRO A 374 16.06 12.05 20.87
N GLY A 375 15.48 10.91 21.24
CA GLY A 375 14.79 10.03 20.30
C GLY A 375 15.70 9.03 19.57
N ALA A 376 17.01 9.05 19.79
CA ALA A 376 17.94 8.09 19.20
C ALA A 376 17.92 6.73 19.94
N CYS A 377 18.26 5.66 19.22
CA CYS A 377 18.42 4.33 19.81
C CYS A 377 19.67 4.26 20.69
N VAL A 378 19.71 3.27 21.59
CA VAL A 378 20.88 3.04 22.45
C VAL A 378 21.93 2.25 21.67
N THR A 379 22.80 3.01 21.00
CA THR A 379 23.87 2.46 20.17
C THR A 379 25.07 1.99 20.99
N ASN A 380 26.02 1.29 20.37
CA ASN A 380 27.32 0.94 20.97
C ASN A 380 28.06 2.16 21.50
N HIS A 381 27.97 3.31 20.81
CA HIS A 381 28.55 4.56 21.29
C HIS A 381 27.91 5.01 22.61
N ALA A 382 26.57 4.95 22.71
CA ALA A 382 25.87 5.24 23.97
C ALA A 382 26.27 4.26 25.09
N ARG A 383 26.43 2.97 24.78
CA ARG A 383 26.89 1.95 25.73
C ARG A 383 28.31 2.21 26.24
N GLN A 384 29.21 2.70 25.38
CA GLN A 384 30.58 3.10 25.79
C GLN A 384 30.56 4.30 26.74
N MET A 385 29.55 5.16 26.65
CA MET A 385 29.33 6.27 27.60
C MET A 385 28.57 5.84 28.88
N GLY A 386 28.35 4.55 29.09
CA GLY A 386 27.67 4.01 30.28
C GLY A 386 26.15 3.89 30.15
N ILE A 387 25.55 4.25 29.00
CA ILE A 387 24.10 4.17 28.78
C ILE A 387 23.79 2.80 28.17
N GLN A 388 23.53 1.81 29.03
CA GLN A 388 23.25 0.42 28.59
C GLN A 388 21.83 0.20 28.07
N SER A 389 20.89 1.10 28.38
CA SER A 389 19.45 0.96 28.16
C SER A 389 18.80 2.34 28.18
N SER A 390 17.61 2.49 27.58
CA SER A 390 16.80 3.71 27.66
C SER A 390 16.47 4.10 29.11
N LEU A 391 16.45 3.13 30.03
CA LEU A 391 16.26 3.37 31.46
C LEU A 391 17.38 4.24 32.05
N HIS A 392 18.60 4.15 31.52
CA HIS A 392 19.76 4.93 31.96
C HIS A 392 19.91 6.26 31.18
N MET A 393 18.94 6.60 30.33
CA MET A 393 18.98 7.84 29.56
C MET A 393 18.86 9.06 30.50
N PRO A 394 19.68 10.12 30.34
CA PRO A 394 19.63 11.27 31.23
C PRO A 394 18.26 11.98 31.23
N ASP A 395 17.77 12.39 32.40
CA ASP A 395 16.47 13.06 32.55
C ASP A 395 16.34 14.32 31.68
N LYS A 396 17.45 15.02 31.40
CA LYS A 396 17.47 16.18 30.48
C LYS A 396 17.08 15.79 29.05
N VAL A 397 17.57 14.65 28.57
CA VAL A 397 17.25 14.11 27.23
C VAL A 397 15.79 13.65 27.18
N LEU A 398 15.33 12.97 28.24
CA LEU A 398 13.95 12.47 28.33
C LEU A 398 12.91 13.59 28.43
N ASN A 399 13.17 14.64 29.20
CA ASN A 399 12.30 15.82 29.23
C ASN A 399 12.30 16.54 27.88
N PHE A 400 13.43 16.58 27.17
CA PHE A 400 13.48 17.17 25.85
C PHE A 400 12.57 16.43 24.86
N VAL A 401 12.72 15.11 24.69
CA VAL A 401 11.89 14.33 23.74
C VAL A 401 10.41 14.34 24.12
N LYS A 402 10.10 14.40 25.43
CA LYS A 402 8.73 14.57 25.94
C LYS A 402 8.02 15.78 25.30
N ASP A 403 8.74 16.88 25.17
CA ASP A 403 8.24 18.15 24.67
C ASP A 403 8.55 18.37 23.16
N HIS A 404 9.47 17.61 22.57
CA HIS A 404 9.98 17.77 21.20
C HIS A 404 9.91 16.46 20.40
N PHE A 405 8.70 15.98 20.14
CA PHE A 405 8.44 14.72 19.42
C PHE A 405 8.20 14.90 17.91
N LEU A 406 8.04 16.14 17.43
CA LEU A 406 7.78 16.48 16.03
C LEU A 406 9.04 17.05 15.37
N MET A 407 9.42 16.52 14.20
CA MET A 407 10.54 17.06 13.40
C MET A 407 10.10 18.26 12.57
N ASP A 408 11.01 19.22 12.37
CA ASP A 408 10.80 20.42 11.53
C ASP A 408 10.91 20.12 10.04
N SER A 409 11.75 19.16 9.67
CA SER A 409 12.01 18.79 8.28
C SER A 409 10.85 17.99 7.69
N VAL A 410 10.40 18.40 6.50
CA VAL A 410 9.35 17.72 5.73
C VAL A 410 9.98 16.78 4.71
N ILE A 411 9.51 15.53 4.68
CA ILE A 411 9.95 14.52 3.73
C ILE A 411 9.09 14.64 2.47
N ARG A 412 9.66 15.20 1.41
CA ARG A 412 8.94 15.57 0.18
C ARG A 412 9.17 14.58 -0.95
N SER A 413 8.11 14.26 -1.69
CA SER A 413 8.16 13.53 -2.95
C SER A 413 7.22 14.17 -3.95
N ALA A 414 7.67 14.27 -5.21
CA ALA A 414 6.76 14.49 -6.33
C ALA A 414 5.95 13.20 -6.59
N PRO A 415 4.68 13.29 -7.02
CA PRO A 415 3.91 12.13 -7.45
C PRO A 415 4.61 11.39 -8.60
N LEU A 416 4.87 10.10 -8.42
CA LEU A 416 5.25 9.20 -9.51
C LEU A 416 4.08 9.00 -10.46
N LEU A 417 2.90 8.74 -9.89
CA LEU A 417 1.65 8.57 -10.61
C LEU A 417 0.62 9.54 -10.03
N LEU A 418 -0.06 10.29 -10.90
CA LEU A 418 -1.22 11.10 -10.55
C LEU A 418 -2.40 10.62 -11.39
N LYS A 419 -3.50 10.25 -10.74
CA LYS A 419 -4.73 9.82 -11.41
C LYS A 419 -5.91 10.65 -10.90
N ARG A 420 -6.56 11.35 -11.84
CA ARG A 420 -7.79 12.11 -11.59
C ARG A 420 -9.00 11.18 -11.65
N SER A 421 -10.03 11.50 -10.88
CA SER A 421 -11.30 10.75 -10.83
C SER A 421 -11.13 9.28 -10.44
N VAL A 422 -10.10 8.96 -9.65
CA VAL A 422 -9.83 7.63 -9.10
C VAL A 422 -9.31 7.78 -7.68
N ARG A 423 -9.89 7.02 -6.75
CA ARG A 423 -9.40 6.94 -5.37
C ARG A 423 -8.68 5.61 -5.17
N TYR A 424 -7.37 5.70 -4.99
CA TYR A 424 -6.56 4.54 -4.66
C TYR A 424 -6.65 4.25 -3.16
N THR A 425 -6.73 2.97 -2.79
CA THR A 425 -6.93 2.52 -1.41
C THR A 425 -5.77 1.70 -0.87
N GLN A 426 -5.08 0.96 -1.73
CA GLN A 426 -4.04 -0.01 -1.36
C GLN A 426 -2.93 -0.04 -2.40
N ILE A 427 -1.72 -0.42 -2.00
CA ILE A 427 -0.57 -0.59 -2.87
C ILE A 427 0.30 -1.78 -2.45
N ALA A 428 0.73 -2.57 -3.44
CA ALA A 428 1.81 -3.53 -3.29
C ALA A 428 2.87 -3.28 -4.37
N VAL A 429 4.14 -3.48 -4.05
CA VAL A 429 5.25 -3.27 -5.00
C VAL A 429 6.10 -4.52 -5.10
N HIS A 430 6.31 -5.00 -6.32
CA HIS A 430 7.21 -6.12 -6.60
C HIS A 430 8.41 -5.63 -7.41
N LYS A 431 9.61 -5.76 -6.85
CA LYS A 431 10.87 -5.58 -7.59
C LYS A 431 11.18 -6.86 -8.35
N ILE A 432 11.11 -6.82 -9.69
CA ILE A 432 11.37 -7.96 -10.56
C ILE A 432 12.52 -7.64 -11.51
N GLN A 433 13.41 -8.62 -11.72
CA GLN A 433 14.42 -8.55 -12.76
C GLN A 433 13.77 -8.82 -14.12
N GLY A 434 13.60 -7.77 -14.92
CA GLY A 434 13.21 -7.90 -16.32
C GLY A 434 14.41 -8.22 -17.22
N MET A 435 14.19 -8.22 -18.53
CA MET A 435 15.24 -8.53 -19.52
C MET A 435 16.37 -7.50 -19.57
N GLU A 436 16.07 -6.21 -19.34
CA GLU A 436 17.04 -5.12 -19.43
C GLU A 436 17.57 -4.68 -18.07
N ARG A 437 16.69 -4.61 -17.07
CA ARG A 437 16.97 -4.11 -15.72
C ARG A 437 15.94 -4.58 -14.71
N ALA A 438 16.16 -4.28 -13.45
CA ALA A 438 15.14 -4.41 -12.42
C ALA A 438 14.06 -3.32 -12.58
N TYR A 439 12.81 -3.70 -12.34
CA TYR A 439 11.65 -2.82 -12.35
C TYR A 439 10.89 -2.97 -11.03
N ASP A 440 10.47 -1.84 -10.48
CA ASP A 440 9.48 -1.80 -9.41
C ASP A 440 8.10 -1.74 -10.05
N VAL A 441 7.36 -2.85 -9.95
CA VAL A 441 6.00 -2.96 -10.49
C VAL A 441 5.01 -2.69 -9.37
N LEU A 442 4.19 -1.65 -9.56
CA LEU A 442 3.17 -1.21 -8.61
C LEU A 442 1.83 -1.86 -8.95
N PHE A 443 1.21 -2.46 -7.95
CA PHE A 443 -0.16 -2.97 -8.00
C PHE A 443 -1.01 -2.11 -7.06
N ILE A 444 -1.98 -1.37 -7.61
CA ILE A 444 -2.68 -0.31 -6.89
C ILE A 444 -4.18 -0.59 -6.93
N GLY A 445 -4.80 -0.76 -5.77
CA GLY A 445 -6.23 -1.02 -5.61
C GLY A 445 -7.04 0.28 -5.57
N THR A 446 -8.29 0.22 -6.04
CA THR A 446 -9.23 1.37 -6.04
C THR A 446 -10.41 1.15 -5.09
N ASP A 447 -11.14 2.24 -4.81
CA ASP A 447 -12.37 2.22 -4.02
C ASP A 447 -13.59 1.63 -4.76
N ASP A 448 -13.48 1.40 -6.07
CA ASP A 448 -14.50 0.79 -6.92
C ASP A 448 -14.14 -0.65 -7.38
N GLY A 449 -13.10 -1.26 -6.81
CA GLY A 449 -12.83 -2.69 -6.98
C GLY A 449 -11.99 -3.03 -8.20
N LYS A 450 -11.13 -2.11 -8.63
CA LYS A 450 -10.18 -2.29 -9.71
C LYS A 450 -8.75 -2.43 -9.19
N LEU A 451 -7.90 -3.05 -9.99
CA LEU A 451 -6.46 -3.15 -9.78
C LEU A 451 -5.74 -2.53 -10.97
N HIS A 452 -4.89 -1.53 -10.72
CA HIS A 452 -4.01 -0.97 -11.74
C HIS A 452 -2.61 -1.56 -11.54
N LYS A 453 -2.02 -2.05 -12.63
CA LYS A 453 -0.60 -2.42 -12.67
C LYS A 453 0.17 -1.33 -13.38
N ALA A 454 1.21 -0.79 -12.74
CA ALA A 454 1.97 0.32 -13.29
C ALA A 454 3.48 0.16 -13.08
N ILE A 455 4.26 0.73 -13.99
CA ILE A 455 5.73 0.72 -13.93
C ILE A 455 6.29 2.10 -14.23
N ASN A 456 7.48 2.38 -13.72
CA ASN A 456 8.25 3.56 -14.13
C ASN A 456 9.11 3.24 -15.36
N THR A 457 8.81 3.89 -16.48
CA THR A 457 9.62 3.83 -17.70
C THR A 457 10.13 5.23 -18.05
N ASN A 458 11.44 5.44 -17.96
CA ASN A 458 12.11 6.72 -18.27
C ASN A 458 11.49 7.90 -17.51
N ASP A 459 11.44 7.79 -16.17
CA ASP A 459 10.88 8.79 -15.24
C ASP A 459 9.41 9.14 -15.48
N LYS A 460 8.69 8.26 -16.17
CA LYS A 460 7.25 8.39 -16.41
C LYS A 460 6.54 7.10 -16.01
N MET A 461 5.57 7.22 -15.11
CA MET A 461 4.70 6.11 -14.77
C MET A 461 3.80 5.75 -15.95
N HIS A 462 3.73 4.46 -16.26
CA HIS A 462 2.90 3.87 -17.28
C HIS A 462 2.02 2.80 -16.64
N ILE A 463 0.70 2.90 -16.83
CA ILE A 463 -0.26 1.87 -16.41
C ILE A 463 -0.32 0.84 -17.53
N ILE A 464 0.08 -0.40 -17.22
CA ILE A 464 0.13 -1.54 -18.14
C ILE A 464 -1.27 -2.12 -18.32
N GLU A 465 -1.97 -2.35 -17.22
CA GLU A 465 -3.29 -2.99 -17.20
C GLU A 465 -4.17 -2.42 -16.07
N GLU A 466 -5.48 -2.45 -16.31
CA GLU A 466 -6.54 -2.22 -15.35
C GLU A 466 -7.40 -3.49 -15.31
N LEU A 467 -7.59 -4.06 -14.12
CA LEU A 467 -8.40 -5.26 -13.94
C LEU A 467 -9.60 -4.95 -13.05
N ILE A 468 -10.80 -5.32 -13.50
CA ILE A 468 -12.01 -5.30 -12.66
C ILE A 468 -11.97 -6.57 -11.80
N LEU A 469 -11.82 -6.39 -10.49
CA LEU A 469 -11.64 -7.51 -9.59
C LEU A 469 -12.97 -8.08 -9.13
N PHE A 470 -14.01 -7.28 -8.95
CA PHE A 470 -15.30 -7.74 -8.40
C PHE A 470 -16.46 -7.42 -9.35
N PRO A 471 -17.50 -8.28 -9.41
CA PRO A 471 -18.67 -8.01 -10.27
C PRO A 471 -19.40 -6.73 -9.88
N GLU A 472 -19.61 -6.54 -8.58
CA GLU A 472 -20.19 -5.33 -8.01
C GLU A 472 -19.06 -4.40 -7.52
N PRO A 473 -19.12 -3.09 -7.82
CA PRO A 473 -18.12 -2.12 -7.36
C PRO A 473 -18.01 -2.07 -5.84
N GLN A 474 -16.81 -2.28 -5.32
CA GLN A 474 -16.52 -2.29 -3.89
C GLN A 474 -15.03 -2.02 -3.63
N PRO A 475 -14.68 -1.37 -2.51
CA PRO A 475 -13.30 -0.94 -2.28
C PRO A 475 -12.36 -2.09 -1.98
N VAL A 476 -11.21 -2.11 -2.67
CA VAL A 476 -10.10 -2.99 -2.34
C VAL A 476 -9.62 -2.68 -0.91
N GLN A 477 -9.71 -3.67 -0.02
CA GLN A 477 -9.39 -3.54 1.40
C GLN A 477 -7.92 -3.87 1.71
N HIS A 478 -7.37 -4.92 1.10
CA HIS A 478 -5.99 -5.35 1.29
C HIS A 478 -5.44 -5.99 0.01
N ILE A 479 -4.15 -5.81 -0.26
CA ILE A 479 -3.42 -6.51 -1.33
C ILE A 479 -2.24 -7.24 -0.71
N GLU A 480 -2.30 -8.57 -0.70
CA GLU A 480 -1.22 -9.43 -0.24
C GLU A 480 -0.45 -9.99 -1.45
N LEU A 481 0.84 -9.67 -1.55
CA LEU A 481 1.70 -10.07 -2.67
C LEU A 481 2.52 -11.32 -2.30
N ASP A 482 2.42 -12.35 -3.14
CA ASP A 482 3.32 -13.49 -3.16
C ASP A 482 4.31 -13.34 -4.34
N PRO A 483 5.51 -12.80 -4.11
CA PRO A 483 6.49 -12.59 -5.18
C PRO A 483 7.05 -13.91 -5.73
N GLN A 484 7.14 -14.95 -4.89
CA GLN A 484 7.72 -16.25 -5.26
C GLN A 484 6.82 -17.00 -6.24
N ARG A 485 5.51 -17.06 -5.96
CA ARG A 485 4.52 -17.68 -6.85
C ARG A 485 4.06 -16.71 -7.95
N GLY A 486 4.24 -15.40 -7.74
CA GLY A 486 3.69 -14.34 -8.60
C GLY A 486 2.19 -14.29 -8.57
N LEU A 487 1.64 -14.25 -7.37
CA LEU A 487 0.23 -14.12 -7.13
C LEU A 487 -0.02 -12.89 -6.26
N LEU A 488 -1.17 -12.28 -6.46
CA LEU A 488 -1.75 -11.25 -5.61
C LEU A 488 -3.04 -11.82 -5.06
N PHE A 489 -3.24 -11.67 -3.75
CA PHE A 489 -4.51 -11.95 -3.10
C PHE A 489 -5.12 -10.61 -2.74
N VAL A 490 -6.24 -10.28 -3.38
CA VAL A 490 -6.89 -8.98 -3.21
C VAL A 490 -8.23 -9.16 -2.54
N SER A 491 -8.41 -8.57 -1.35
CA SER A 491 -9.64 -8.70 -0.58
C SER A 491 -10.53 -7.47 -0.68
N SER A 492 -11.82 -7.70 -0.48
CA SER A 492 -12.85 -6.69 -0.33
C SER A 492 -13.91 -7.15 0.68
N TYR A 493 -14.97 -6.37 0.89
CA TYR A 493 -16.06 -6.73 1.79
C TYR A 493 -16.77 -8.03 1.40
N SER A 494 -16.91 -8.34 0.11
CA SER A 494 -17.64 -9.55 -0.32
C SER A 494 -16.80 -10.81 -0.46
N GLY A 495 -15.46 -10.71 -0.45
CA GLY A 495 -14.61 -11.87 -0.71
C GLY A 495 -13.18 -11.52 -1.11
N LEU A 496 -12.48 -12.54 -1.61
CA LEU A 496 -11.09 -12.50 -2.02
C LEU A 496 -10.95 -12.92 -3.50
N VAL A 497 -9.98 -12.32 -4.19
CA VAL A 497 -9.62 -12.66 -5.57
C VAL A 497 -8.13 -12.97 -5.66
N GLU A 498 -7.80 -14.13 -6.24
CA GLU A 498 -6.44 -14.52 -6.62
C GLU A 498 -6.15 -14.04 -8.04
N VAL A 499 -5.11 -13.21 -8.19
CA VAL A 499 -4.72 -12.59 -9.46
C VAL A 499 -3.23 -12.87 -9.72
N PRO A 500 -2.84 -13.49 -10.85
CA PRO A 500 -1.42 -13.61 -11.17
C PRO A 500 -0.78 -12.24 -11.39
N VAL A 501 0.54 -12.11 -11.22
CA VAL A 501 1.23 -10.83 -11.48
C VAL A 501 1.28 -10.44 -12.95
N ALA A 502 1.12 -11.40 -13.86
CA ALA A 502 1.03 -11.17 -15.32
C ALA A 502 0.27 -12.31 -16.02
N ASN A 503 -0.26 -12.03 -17.21
CA ASN A 503 -0.82 -13.05 -18.10
C ASN A 503 -0.32 -12.82 -19.53
N CYS A 504 0.94 -13.18 -19.78
CA CYS A 504 1.62 -12.92 -21.04
C CYS A 504 0.96 -13.61 -22.25
N SER A 505 0.20 -14.68 -22.01
CA SER A 505 -0.56 -15.39 -23.05
C SER A 505 -1.65 -14.53 -23.71
N ASN A 506 -2.04 -13.42 -23.09
CA ASN A 506 -2.95 -12.44 -23.68
C ASN A 506 -2.31 -11.65 -24.84
N TYR A 507 -0.98 -11.62 -24.93
CA TYR A 507 -0.24 -10.96 -26.01
C TYR A 507 0.08 -11.99 -27.10
N LEU A 508 -0.68 -11.97 -28.19
CA LEU A 508 -0.65 -12.99 -29.24
C LEU A 508 0.43 -12.74 -30.29
N SER A 509 0.87 -11.48 -30.44
CA SER A 509 1.86 -11.07 -31.42
C SER A 509 3.14 -10.53 -30.77
N CYS A 510 4.26 -10.57 -31.51
CA CYS A 510 5.52 -9.95 -31.09
C CYS A 510 5.34 -8.47 -30.75
N GLY A 511 4.55 -7.76 -31.56
CA GLY A 511 4.24 -6.35 -31.34
C GLY A 511 3.49 -6.13 -30.03
N GLU A 512 2.41 -6.86 -29.77
CA GLU A 512 1.65 -6.77 -28.51
C GLU A 512 2.52 -7.06 -27.29
N CYS A 513 3.32 -8.13 -27.34
CA CYS A 513 4.18 -8.53 -26.22
C CYS A 513 5.19 -7.42 -25.88
N VAL A 514 5.89 -6.89 -26.89
CA VAL A 514 6.89 -5.83 -26.68
C VAL A 514 6.25 -4.50 -26.31
N LEU A 515 5.11 -4.13 -26.92
CA LEU A 515 4.40 -2.88 -26.64
C LEU A 515 3.67 -2.86 -25.30
N SER A 516 3.37 -4.03 -24.72
CA SER A 516 2.82 -4.13 -23.36
C SER A 516 3.74 -3.49 -22.32
N ARG A 517 5.06 -3.51 -22.57
CA ARG A 517 6.11 -3.08 -21.64
C ARG A 517 6.02 -3.79 -20.29
N ASP A 518 5.36 -4.94 -20.23
CA ASP A 518 5.20 -5.69 -19.01
C ASP A 518 6.53 -6.38 -18.64
N PRO A 519 7.19 -6.02 -17.52
CA PRO A 519 8.49 -6.59 -17.17
C PRO A 519 8.45 -8.10 -16.91
N TYR A 520 7.26 -8.65 -16.68
CA TYR A 520 7.06 -10.08 -16.53
C TYR A 520 7.00 -10.82 -17.87
N CYS A 521 6.83 -10.13 -19.00
CA CYS A 521 6.54 -10.75 -20.29
C CYS A 521 7.66 -10.53 -21.32
N ALA A 522 8.08 -11.60 -21.98
CA ALA A 522 9.06 -11.55 -23.06
C ALA A 522 8.63 -12.40 -24.27
N TRP A 523 8.98 -11.93 -25.46
CA TRP A 523 8.72 -12.65 -26.71
C TRP A 523 9.79 -13.72 -26.94
N THR A 524 9.35 -14.96 -27.14
CA THR A 524 10.25 -16.12 -27.37
C THR A 524 10.64 -16.33 -28.84
N GLY A 525 10.06 -15.55 -29.76
CA GLY A 525 10.14 -15.76 -31.21
C GLY A 525 8.83 -16.26 -31.81
N TRP A 526 8.03 -17.02 -31.04
CA TRP A 526 6.74 -17.57 -31.51
C TRP A 526 5.55 -17.27 -30.58
N LEU A 527 5.77 -17.01 -29.29
CA LEU A 527 4.73 -16.60 -28.34
C LEU A 527 5.30 -15.70 -27.24
N CYS A 528 4.42 -14.96 -26.55
CA CYS A 528 4.76 -14.18 -25.37
C CYS A 528 4.68 -15.04 -24.10
N ARG A 529 5.72 -15.00 -23.25
CA ARG A 529 5.83 -15.87 -22.06
C ARG A 529 6.30 -15.11 -20.84
N ASP A 530 5.94 -15.65 -19.68
CA ASP A 530 6.40 -15.13 -18.39
C ASP A 530 7.89 -15.44 -18.19
N VAL A 531 8.69 -14.39 -18.00
CA VAL A 531 10.16 -14.49 -17.85
C VAL A 531 10.57 -15.35 -16.67
N ARG A 532 9.71 -15.46 -15.64
CA ARG A 532 9.97 -16.26 -14.44
C ARG A 532 9.81 -17.76 -14.69
N MET A 533 9.14 -18.15 -15.77
CA MET A 533 8.82 -19.55 -16.09
C MET A 533 9.75 -20.19 -17.12
N ALA A 534 10.77 -19.50 -17.65
CA ALA A 534 11.70 -20.14 -18.59
C ALA A 534 13.17 -19.78 -18.33
N PRO A 535 14.10 -20.65 -18.74
CA PRO A 535 15.54 -20.44 -18.51
C PRO A 535 16.06 -19.22 -19.29
N PRO A 536 17.05 -18.48 -18.75
CA PRO A 536 17.60 -17.26 -19.35
C PRO A 536 18.02 -17.44 -20.81
N ASP A 537 18.52 -18.64 -21.17
CA ASP A 537 19.11 -18.95 -22.47
C ASP A 537 18.10 -19.05 -23.64
N ARG A 538 16.78 -19.06 -23.37
CA ARG A 538 15.74 -19.17 -24.41
C ARG A 538 15.09 -17.84 -24.79
N TYR A 539 15.40 -16.77 -24.08
CA TYR A 539 14.89 -15.44 -24.39
C TYR A 539 15.95 -14.66 -25.14
N ASN A 540 15.60 -14.07 -26.28
CA ASN A 540 16.50 -13.13 -26.92
C ASN A 540 16.34 -11.78 -26.19
N PRO A 541 17.34 -11.31 -25.41
CA PRO A 541 17.19 -10.20 -24.46
C PRO A 541 16.94 -8.84 -25.09
N THR A 542 16.85 -8.77 -26.43
CA THR A 542 16.82 -7.52 -27.20
C THR A 542 15.83 -7.57 -28.36
N TYR A 543 14.72 -8.32 -28.26
CA TYR A 543 13.62 -8.21 -29.23
C TYR A 543 13.03 -6.80 -29.21
N LYS A 544 13.59 -5.93 -30.05
CA LYS A 544 13.06 -4.59 -30.30
C LYS A 544 11.86 -4.70 -31.23
N LEU A 545 10.98 -3.71 -31.17
CA LEU A 545 9.82 -3.63 -32.07
C LEU A 545 10.23 -3.75 -33.56
N SER A 546 11.42 -3.24 -33.92
CA SER A 546 12.00 -3.35 -35.26
C SER A 546 12.29 -4.79 -35.71
N GLN A 547 12.50 -5.72 -34.78
CA GLN A 547 12.77 -7.12 -35.07
C GLN A 547 11.50 -7.95 -35.24
N CYS A 548 10.36 -7.48 -34.73
CA CYS A 548 9.05 -8.12 -34.92
C CYS A 548 8.58 -8.13 -36.39
N GLN A 549 9.13 -7.26 -37.24
CA GLN A 549 8.76 -7.13 -38.66
C GLN A 549 9.41 -8.19 -39.57
N SER A 550 10.39 -8.97 -39.08
CA SER A 550 11.16 -9.92 -39.91
C SER A 550 10.53 -11.31 -40.09
N LEU A 551 9.51 -11.67 -39.30
CA LEU A 551 8.94 -13.02 -39.28
C LEU A 551 7.69 -13.21 -40.16
N SER A 552 7.11 -12.14 -40.72
CA SER A 552 5.99 -12.24 -41.66
C SER A 552 6.41 -12.62 -43.09
N LEU A 553 7.69 -12.46 -43.45
CA LEU A 553 8.19 -12.73 -44.81
C LEU A 553 8.60 -14.20 -45.05
N TYR A 554 8.79 -15.00 -44.00
CA TYR A 554 9.17 -16.42 -44.18
C TYR A 554 7.99 -17.38 -44.33
N ARG A 555 6.74 -16.93 -44.17
CA ARG A 555 5.54 -17.78 -44.31
C ARG A 555 4.89 -17.75 -45.69
N PHE A 556 5.40 -16.94 -46.63
CA PHE A 556 4.85 -16.85 -48.00
C PHE A 556 5.63 -17.63 -49.07
N ASN A 557 6.77 -18.25 -48.76
CA ASN A 557 7.61 -18.95 -49.75
C ASN A 557 7.49 -20.49 -49.74
N TYR A 558 6.48 -21.06 -49.08
CA TYR A 558 6.25 -22.53 -49.09
C TYR A 558 4.99 -22.99 -49.84
N PHE A 559 4.32 -22.10 -50.58
CA PHE A 559 3.17 -22.43 -51.43
C PHE A 559 3.33 -21.83 -52.84
N SER A 560 4.44 -22.14 -53.53
CA SER A 560 4.57 -21.84 -54.97
C SER A 560 5.58 -22.73 -55.70
N HIS A 561 5.64 -24.03 -55.40
CA HIS A 561 6.34 -24.97 -56.29
C HIS A 561 5.68 -26.35 -56.31
N THR A 562 4.57 -26.47 -57.03
CA THR A 562 4.12 -27.75 -57.59
C THR A 562 3.35 -27.51 -58.88
N LYS A 563 4.08 -27.34 -59.98
CA LYS A 563 3.58 -27.64 -61.33
C LYS A 563 4.70 -28.23 -62.18
N HIS A 564 4.33 -29.31 -62.86
CA HIS A 564 5.03 -30.04 -63.92
C HIS A 564 6.17 -30.97 -63.49
N TYR A 565 5.88 -32.27 -63.45
CA TYR A 565 6.48 -33.28 -64.35
C TYR A 565 5.67 -34.58 -64.21
N LEU A 566 4.98 -34.99 -65.28
CA LEU A 566 4.64 -36.38 -65.58
C LEU A 566 4.29 -36.42 -67.07
N GLY A 567 5.31 -36.72 -67.87
CA GLY A 567 5.16 -37.17 -69.24
C GLY A 567 5.38 -38.68 -69.28
N LYS A 568 4.48 -39.35 -70.00
CA LYS A 568 4.65 -40.61 -70.75
C LYS A 568 5.49 -41.72 -70.11
N GLU A 569 4.81 -42.82 -69.76
CA GLU A 569 4.88 -44.08 -70.50
C GLU A 569 3.52 -44.78 -70.48
#